data_AF-A0A2V7TJY7-F1
#
_entry.id   AF-A0A2V7TJY7-F1
#
_cell.length_a   1.000
_cell.length_b   1.000
_cell.length_c   1.000
_cell.angle_alpha   90.00
_cell.angle_beta   90.00
_cell.angle_gamma   90.00
#
_symmetry.space_group_name_H-M   'P 1'
#
loop_
_entity.id
_entity.type
_entity.pdbx_description
1 polymer ?
#
loop_
_entity_poly.entity_id
_entity_poly.type
_entity_poly.pdbx_seq_one_letter_code
_entity_poly.pdbx_strand_id
1 'polypeptide(L)'
;MRRAPIPLPARRHPPRSKAAASRSTNSSTRPSRGRTVREAPVPAVPTCRCRRPVRRATRPDPRLKTRPTSINSRPGSGASSPSGVPTGRATVPGPVVGRPHVGTALVHIAVLNGPNLNLLGEREPEVYGRTTLAEIEARTRERARTLGVDMSWTQTNHEGDLVDAIQRLKGKADGLVINAAAFTHTSLAVRDALLAVRVPFVEVHLSNIFGREPERHRSVLADAAVGLVTGFGAESYRLGLEGLVGHLQARHGA
;
A
#
# COMPACT_ATOMS: atom_id res chain seq x y z
N MET A 1 -37.12 58.35 -13.08
CA MET A 1 -35.74 58.88 -13.07
C MET A 1 -34.79 57.77 -13.54
N ARG A 2 -34.24 57.88 -14.76
CA ARG A 2 -33.40 56.86 -15.41
C ARG A 2 -31.97 56.98 -14.87
N ARG A 3 -31.41 55.89 -14.31
CA ARG A 3 -30.00 55.82 -13.88
C ARG A 3 -29.09 55.54 -15.09
N ALA A 4 -28.02 56.32 -15.22
CA ALA A 4 -27.01 56.21 -16.27
C ALA A 4 -26.07 54.99 -16.06
N PRO A 5 -25.50 54.39 -17.14
CA PRO A 5 -24.60 53.25 -17.04
C PRO A 5 -23.14 53.64 -16.77
N ILE A 6 -22.44 52.79 -16.03
CA ILE A 6 -21.03 52.89 -15.60
C ILE A 6 -20.09 52.47 -16.76
N PRO A 7 -18.96 53.16 -17.02
CA PRO A 7 -18.02 52.78 -18.09
C PRO A 7 -17.03 51.68 -17.67
N LEU A 8 -16.75 50.74 -18.58
CA LEU A 8 -15.75 49.67 -18.45
C LEU A 8 -14.35 50.15 -18.90
N PRO A 9 -13.24 49.65 -18.30
CA PRO A 9 -11.88 50.06 -18.67
C PRO A 9 -11.35 49.38 -19.95
N ALA A 10 -10.59 50.15 -20.73
CA ALA A 10 -10.01 49.77 -22.02
C ALA A 10 -8.86 48.75 -21.92
N ARG A 11 -8.84 47.78 -22.84
CA ARG A 11 -7.80 46.75 -23.00
C ARG A 11 -6.52 47.37 -23.58
N ARG A 12 -5.36 47.11 -22.96
CA ARG A 12 -4.02 47.49 -23.48
C ARG A 12 -3.45 46.37 -24.35
N HIS A 13 -2.99 46.71 -25.56
CA HIS A 13 -2.22 45.84 -26.45
C HIS A 13 -0.71 45.92 -26.13
N PRO A 14 0.07 44.83 -26.33
CA PRO A 14 1.52 44.86 -26.18
C PRO A 14 2.24 45.40 -27.44
N PRO A 15 3.46 45.97 -27.30
CA PRO A 15 4.18 46.56 -28.42
C PRO A 15 4.96 45.53 -29.25
N ARG A 16 5.01 45.78 -30.58
CA ARG A 16 5.80 45.06 -31.58
C ARG A 16 7.29 45.46 -31.50
N SER A 17 8.20 44.48 -31.41
CA SER A 17 9.64 44.68 -31.58
C SER A 17 10.05 44.65 -33.05
N LYS A 18 10.83 45.65 -33.46
CA LYS A 18 11.35 45.84 -34.82
C LYS A 18 12.57 44.96 -35.10
N ALA A 19 12.67 44.55 -36.36
CA ALA A 19 13.80 43.89 -36.98
C ALA A 19 15.03 44.81 -37.08
N ALA A 20 16.22 44.21 -36.93
CA ALA A 20 17.51 44.80 -37.32
C ALA A 20 18.16 43.88 -38.37
N ALA A 21 18.65 44.48 -39.44
CA ALA A 21 19.35 43.82 -40.53
C ALA A 21 20.77 44.40 -40.64
N SER A 22 21.79 43.54 -40.76
CA SER A 22 23.02 43.84 -41.52
C SER A 22 23.90 42.61 -41.75
N ARG A 23 23.97 42.23 -43.04
CA ARG A 23 25.11 41.79 -43.89
C ARG A 23 26.15 40.80 -43.37
N SER A 24 26.36 39.69 -44.13
CA SER A 24 27.66 39.35 -44.76
C SER A 24 27.56 38.18 -45.77
N THR A 25 27.90 38.47 -47.03
CA THR A 25 28.64 37.68 -48.04
C THR A 25 28.37 36.19 -48.35
N ASN A 26 28.14 35.96 -49.66
CA ASN A 26 28.12 34.73 -50.45
C ASN A 26 29.14 33.63 -50.09
N SER A 27 28.72 32.36 -50.21
CA SER A 27 29.34 31.44 -51.18
C SER A 27 28.47 30.20 -51.43
N SER A 28 28.52 29.76 -52.68
CA SER A 28 27.75 28.71 -53.36
C SER A 28 28.14 27.28 -52.97
N THR A 29 27.19 26.36 -52.82
CA THR A 29 27.30 24.98 -53.37
C THR A 29 25.96 24.22 -53.37
N ARG A 30 25.80 23.38 -54.40
CA ARG A 30 24.64 22.59 -54.89
C ARG A 30 23.93 21.66 -53.88
N PRO A 31 22.66 21.25 -54.14
CA PRO A 31 21.95 20.24 -53.36
C PRO A 31 22.21 18.81 -53.90
N SER A 32 22.52 17.86 -53.01
CA SER A 32 22.55 16.42 -53.33
C SER A 32 21.29 15.71 -52.82
N ARG A 33 20.53 15.26 -53.81
CA ARG A 33 19.57 14.15 -53.91
C ARG A 33 19.24 13.35 -52.64
N GLY A 34 17.93 13.21 -52.43
CA GLY A 34 17.30 12.42 -51.40
C GLY A 34 17.60 10.92 -51.45
N ARG A 35 17.34 10.29 -50.30
CA ARG A 35 17.33 8.85 -50.13
C ARG A 35 16.06 8.48 -49.37
N THR A 36 15.09 7.95 -50.10
CA THR A 36 13.89 7.31 -49.57
C THR A 36 14.30 6.07 -48.77
N VAL A 37 13.94 6.04 -47.49
CA VAL A 37 14.06 4.82 -46.67
C VAL A 37 12.90 3.90 -47.03
N ARG A 38 13.21 2.72 -47.55
CA ARG A 38 12.25 1.63 -47.78
C ARG A 38 11.90 0.99 -46.44
N GLU A 39 10.62 0.94 -46.09
CA GLU A 39 10.10 0.10 -45.01
C GLU A 39 10.20 -1.38 -45.40
N ALA A 40 10.69 -2.21 -44.47
CA ALA A 40 10.72 -3.66 -44.58
C ALA A 40 9.43 -4.27 -43.99
N PRO A 41 8.90 -5.36 -44.56
CA PRO A 41 7.64 -5.94 -44.10
C PRO A 41 7.79 -6.75 -42.81
N VAL A 42 6.80 -6.60 -41.92
CA VAL A 42 6.67 -7.32 -40.65
C VAL A 42 6.29 -8.80 -40.91
N PRO A 43 6.95 -9.79 -40.29
CA PRO A 43 6.56 -11.20 -40.44
C PRO A 43 5.28 -11.54 -39.65
N ALA A 44 4.43 -12.36 -40.26
CA ALA A 44 3.14 -12.79 -39.72
C ALA A 44 3.28 -13.77 -38.53
N VAL A 45 2.45 -13.57 -37.50
CA VAL A 45 2.33 -14.44 -36.32
C VAL A 45 1.45 -15.66 -36.64
N PRO A 46 1.86 -16.90 -36.31
CA PRO A 46 1.00 -18.07 -36.49
C PRO A 46 -0.05 -18.16 -35.37
N THR A 47 -1.33 -18.25 -35.76
CA THR A 47 -2.46 -18.40 -34.84
C THR A 47 -2.51 -19.82 -34.27
N CYS A 48 -2.43 -19.92 -32.94
CA CYS A 48 -2.53 -21.17 -32.19
C CYS A 48 -3.97 -21.68 -32.21
N ARG A 49 -4.18 -22.90 -32.72
CA ARG A 49 -5.49 -23.54 -32.91
C ARG A 49 -5.96 -24.15 -31.59
N CYS A 50 -6.83 -23.47 -30.85
CA CYS A 50 -7.44 -23.99 -29.62
C CYS A 50 -8.29 -25.24 -29.90
N ARG A 51 -7.99 -26.35 -29.21
CA ARG A 51 -8.79 -27.57 -29.19
C ARG A 51 -10.10 -27.34 -28.41
N ARG A 52 -11.20 -27.91 -28.93
CA ARG A 52 -12.56 -27.92 -28.36
C ARG A 52 -12.60 -28.39 -26.90
N PRO A 53 -13.49 -27.84 -26.05
CA PRO A 53 -13.77 -28.41 -24.74
C PRO A 53 -14.75 -29.60 -24.84
N VAL A 54 -14.42 -30.70 -24.17
CA VAL A 54 -15.31 -31.85 -23.96
C VAL A 54 -16.33 -31.48 -22.87
N ARG A 55 -17.62 -31.58 -23.20
CA ARG A 55 -18.73 -31.40 -22.24
C ARG A 55 -18.69 -32.48 -21.17
N ARG A 56 -18.71 -32.11 -19.89
CA ARG A 56 -18.95 -33.03 -18.76
C ARG A 56 -20.36 -32.77 -18.21
N ALA A 57 -21.16 -33.83 -18.21
CA ALA A 57 -22.57 -33.84 -17.82
C ALA A 57 -22.75 -33.63 -16.31
N THR A 58 -23.75 -32.84 -15.95
CA THR A 58 -24.31 -32.67 -14.62
C THR A 58 -25.08 -33.94 -14.19
N ARG A 59 -24.97 -34.34 -12.92
CA ARG A 59 -25.90 -35.27 -12.27
C ARG A 59 -26.57 -34.56 -11.08
N PRO A 60 -27.88 -34.75 -10.86
CA PRO A 60 -28.62 -34.08 -9.80
C PRO A 60 -28.63 -34.84 -8.47
N ASP A 61 -28.83 -34.06 -7.43
CA ASP A 61 -28.97 -34.34 -6.00
C ASP A 61 -30.30 -35.05 -5.63
N PRO A 62 -30.31 -36.03 -4.70
CA PRO A 62 -31.53 -36.51 -4.06
C PRO A 62 -31.62 -36.16 -2.56
N ARG A 63 -32.29 -35.04 -2.28
CA ARG A 63 -33.42 -34.87 -1.34
C ARG A 63 -33.49 -35.73 -0.04
N LEU A 64 -33.52 -34.97 1.07
CA LEU A 64 -34.61 -34.88 2.07
C LEU A 64 -34.87 -36.06 3.03
N LYS A 65 -34.82 -35.79 4.35
CA LYS A 65 -35.76 -36.27 5.40
C LYS A 65 -35.39 -35.66 6.77
N THR A 66 -36.15 -34.66 7.25
CA THR A 66 -37.28 -34.69 8.21
C THR A 66 -36.90 -34.46 9.68
N ARG A 67 -37.72 -33.61 10.31
CA ARG A 67 -37.65 -32.86 11.59
C ARG A 67 -37.98 -33.70 12.87
N PRO A 68 -38.03 -33.11 14.09
CA PRO A 68 -37.56 -33.69 15.35
C PRO A 68 -38.67 -34.29 16.22
N THR A 69 -38.28 -34.96 17.30
CA THR A 69 -39.16 -35.38 18.39
C THR A 69 -38.68 -34.86 19.74
N SER A 70 -39.67 -34.68 20.60
CA SER A 70 -39.73 -33.83 21.79
C SER A 70 -39.86 -34.66 23.07
N ILE A 71 -39.80 -33.96 24.21
CA ILE A 71 -40.41 -34.32 25.52
C ILE A 71 -39.65 -35.37 26.35
N ASN A 72 -39.11 -34.96 27.50
CA ASN A 72 -39.70 -35.41 28.77
C ASN A 72 -39.37 -34.51 29.97
N SER A 73 -40.25 -34.63 30.97
CA SER A 73 -40.59 -33.64 31.98
C SER A 73 -40.28 -34.16 33.39
N ARG A 74 -39.63 -33.33 34.24
CA ARG A 74 -39.80 -33.13 35.72
C ARG A 74 -39.73 -34.34 36.70
N PRO A 75 -39.70 -34.14 38.04
CA PRO A 75 -39.03 -33.13 38.88
C PRO A 75 -38.31 -33.76 40.12
N GLY A 76 -37.56 -32.96 40.89
CA GLY A 76 -37.04 -33.37 42.21
C GLY A 76 -36.44 -32.21 43.00
N SER A 77 -37.18 -31.77 44.00
CA SER A 77 -36.90 -30.69 44.96
C SER A 77 -35.81 -31.04 45.98
N GLY A 78 -35.01 -30.04 46.37
CA GLY A 78 -34.14 -30.11 47.54
C GLY A 78 -33.50 -28.75 47.81
N ALA A 79 -34.08 -28.00 48.74
CA ALA A 79 -33.61 -26.69 49.18
C ALA A 79 -32.45 -26.82 50.17
N SER A 80 -31.43 -25.96 50.04
CA SER A 80 -30.72 -25.38 51.18
C SER A 80 -29.82 -24.24 50.70
N SER A 81 -30.18 -23.01 51.05
CA SER A 81 -29.25 -21.88 51.15
C SER A 81 -28.24 -22.17 52.27
N PRO A 82 -27.03 -21.60 52.24
CA PRO A 82 -26.91 -20.29 52.86
C PRO A 82 -25.94 -19.31 52.15
N SER A 83 -26.31 -18.03 52.28
CA SER A 83 -25.46 -16.85 52.49
C SER A 83 -23.99 -16.85 52.01
N GLY A 84 -23.66 -15.84 51.21
CA GLY A 84 -22.30 -15.34 51.07
C GLY A 84 -22.08 -14.75 49.69
N VAL A 85 -22.38 -13.47 49.53
CA VAL A 85 -21.87 -12.69 48.40
C VAL A 85 -20.46 -12.22 48.81
N PRO A 86 -19.37 -12.71 48.22
CA PRO A 86 -18.13 -11.96 48.24
C PRO A 86 -18.24 -10.93 47.12
N THR A 87 -18.34 -9.66 47.48
CA THR A 87 -17.98 -8.54 46.60
C THR A 87 -16.48 -8.61 46.31
N GLY A 88 -16.09 -9.54 45.44
CA GLY A 88 -14.78 -9.60 44.84
C GLY A 88 -14.73 -8.56 43.72
N ARG A 89 -14.17 -7.40 44.02
CA ARG A 89 -13.78 -6.41 43.01
C ARG A 89 -12.82 -7.12 42.06
N ALA A 90 -13.26 -7.41 40.84
CA ALA A 90 -12.39 -7.96 39.81
C ALA A 90 -11.29 -6.93 39.55
N THR A 91 -10.11 -7.20 40.10
CA THR A 91 -8.90 -6.43 39.81
C THR A 91 -8.61 -6.64 38.34
N VAL A 92 -8.91 -5.64 37.52
CA VAL A 92 -8.44 -5.58 36.14
C VAL A 92 -6.92 -5.65 36.22
N PRO A 93 -6.24 -6.63 35.60
CA PRO A 93 -4.78 -6.58 35.54
C PRO A 93 -4.42 -5.28 34.84
N GLY A 94 -3.68 -4.42 35.54
CA GLY A 94 -3.16 -3.18 34.99
C GLY A 94 -2.31 -3.46 33.75
N PRO A 95 -2.06 -2.45 32.90
CA PRO A 95 -1.25 -2.64 31.71
C PRO A 95 0.11 -3.17 32.13
N VAL A 96 0.44 -4.37 31.65
CA VAL A 96 1.76 -4.97 31.86
C VAL A 96 2.74 -4.13 31.05
N VAL A 97 3.30 -3.09 31.68
CA VAL A 97 4.41 -2.34 31.11
C VAL A 97 5.60 -3.29 31.15
N GLY A 98 5.83 -3.98 30.02
CA GLY A 98 6.97 -4.86 29.84
C GLY A 98 8.25 -4.12 30.19
N ARG A 99 9.03 -4.70 31.11
CA ARG A 99 10.36 -4.21 31.44
C ARG A 99 11.23 -4.26 30.17
N PRO A 100 12.12 -3.27 29.94
CA PRO A 100 13.08 -3.38 28.85
C PRO A 100 14.02 -4.55 29.17
N HIS A 101 13.95 -5.59 28.35
CA HIS A 101 14.91 -6.69 28.38
C HIS A 101 16.26 -6.14 27.91
N VAL A 102 17.13 -5.83 28.87
CA VAL A 102 18.53 -5.48 28.60
C VAL A 102 19.22 -6.76 28.14
N GLY A 103 19.49 -6.87 26.83
CA GLY A 103 20.38 -7.89 26.27
C GLY A 103 19.93 -8.60 24.98
N THR A 104 18.78 -8.27 24.39
CA THR A 104 18.38 -8.86 23.10
C THR A 104 18.95 -8.03 21.94
N ALA A 105 19.49 -8.70 20.91
CA ALA A 105 19.87 -8.02 19.66
C ALA A 105 18.68 -7.18 19.16
N LEU A 106 18.92 -5.91 18.85
CA LEU A 106 17.89 -5.00 18.37
C LEU A 106 17.29 -5.58 17.08
N VAL A 107 15.98 -5.84 17.10
CA VAL A 107 15.22 -6.25 15.92
C VAL A 107 15.29 -5.10 14.91
N HIS A 108 15.73 -5.36 13.68
CA HIS A 108 15.80 -4.37 12.62
C HIS A 108 14.60 -4.49 11.68
N ILE A 109 13.79 -3.42 11.59
CA ILE A 109 12.66 -3.33 10.66
C ILE A 109 12.93 -2.25 9.62
N ALA A 110 12.85 -2.63 8.35
CA ALA A 110 12.90 -1.67 7.25
C ALA A 110 11.50 -1.12 6.94
N VAL A 111 11.43 0.15 6.56
CA VAL A 111 10.22 0.76 5.99
C VAL A 111 10.50 1.25 4.57
N LEU A 112 9.75 0.71 3.60
CA LEU A 112 9.87 1.07 2.20
C LEU A 112 8.61 1.75 1.67
N ASN A 113 8.80 2.89 1.03
CA ASN A 113 7.73 3.72 0.48
C ASN A 113 7.90 3.86 -1.03
N GLY A 114 6.86 3.51 -1.75
CA GLY A 114 6.79 3.59 -3.21
C GLY A 114 6.48 4.99 -3.72
N PRO A 115 5.99 5.09 -4.97
CA PRO A 115 5.96 6.35 -5.70
C PRO A 115 4.92 7.33 -5.16
N ASN A 116 5.23 8.62 -5.33
CA ASN A 116 4.38 9.77 -5.00
C ASN A 116 4.12 10.00 -3.50
N LEU A 117 4.58 9.13 -2.60
CA LEU A 117 4.45 9.33 -1.15
C LEU A 117 5.32 10.48 -0.64
N ASN A 118 6.35 10.89 -1.40
CA ASN A 118 7.11 12.10 -1.12
C ASN A 118 6.30 13.39 -1.25
N LEU A 119 5.14 13.36 -1.92
CA LEU A 119 4.29 14.52 -2.15
C LEU A 119 3.19 14.69 -1.08
N LEU A 120 3.22 13.86 -0.03
CA LEU A 120 2.25 13.95 1.08
C LEU A 120 2.37 15.30 1.79
N GLY A 121 1.23 15.93 2.06
CA GLY A 121 1.14 17.26 2.65
C GLY A 121 1.18 18.41 1.63
N GLU A 122 1.59 18.16 0.38
CA GLU A 122 1.66 19.19 -0.68
C GLU A 122 0.46 19.14 -1.63
N ARG A 123 -0.08 17.94 -1.91
CA ARG A 123 -1.24 17.74 -2.80
C ARG A 123 -2.53 17.52 -2.03
N GLU A 124 -3.57 18.29 -2.39
CA GLU A 124 -4.96 18.11 -1.92
C GLU A 124 -5.07 17.80 -0.41
N PRO A 125 -4.61 18.70 0.47
CA PRO A 125 -4.54 18.46 1.91
C PRO A 125 -5.90 18.17 2.57
N GLU A 126 -6.99 18.51 1.88
CA GLU A 126 -8.37 18.20 2.29
C GLU A 126 -8.71 16.70 2.14
N VAL A 127 -8.02 15.97 1.24
CA VAL A 127 -8.27 14.55 0.94
C VAL A 127 -7.26 13.64 1.64
N TYR A 128 -5.97 14.02 1.66
CA TYR A 128 -4.89 13.19 2.20
C TYR A 128 -4.38 13.62 3.58
N GLY A 129 -4.91 14.74 4.10
CA GLY A 129 -4.43 15.39 5.30
C GLY A 129 -3.17 16.22 5.05
N ARG A 130 -2.79 17.00 6.06
CA ARG A 130 -1.59 17.85 6.04
C ARG A 130 -0.32 17.11 6.46
N THR A 131 -0.44 15.85 6.86
CA THR A 131 0.68 15.09 7.41
C THR A 131 1.67 14.72 6.31
N THR A 132 2.90 15.19 6.46
CA THR A 132 3.99 14.90 5.53
C THR A 132 4.58 13.52 5.78
N LEU A 133 5.27 12.95 4.78
CA LEU A 133 5.97 11.67 4.97
C LEU A 133 7.01 11.74 6.10
N ALA A 134 7.69 12.88 6.26
CA ALA A 134 8.66 13.11 7.33
C ALA A 134 8.02 13.09 8.72
N GLU A 135 6.80 13.62 8.88
CA GLU A 135 6.05 13.53 10.13
C GLU A 135 5.65 12.09 10.46
N ILE A 136 5.21 11.32 9.45
CA ILE A 136 4.89 9.90 9.61
C ILE A 136 6.14 9.13 10.04
N GLU A 137 7.26 9.38 9.38
CA GLU A 137 8.56 8.76 9.69
C GLU A 137 8.99 9.07 11.13
N ALA A 138 8.89 10.32 11.57
CA ALA A 138 9.25 10.72 12.94
C ALA A 138 8.40 9.98 14.00
N ARG A 139 7.07 9.95 13.82
CA ARG A 139 6.14 9.25 14.74
C ARG A 139 6.37 7.74 14.74
N THR A 140 6.61 7.16 13.57
CA THR A 140 6.84 5.71 13.43
C THR A 140 8.16 5.31 14.07
N ARG A 141 9.22 6.12 13.92
CA ARG A 141 10.50 5.91 14.61
C ARG A 141 10.39 6.08 16.11
N GLU A 142 9.65 7.08 16.59
CA GLU A 142 9.39 7.23 18.02
C GLU A 142 8.73 5.96 18.58
N ARG A 143 7.72 5.44 17.89
CA ARG A 143 7.09 4.19 18.30
C ARG A 143 8.05 3.02 18.28
N ALA A 144 8.85 2.87 17.21
CA ALA A 144 9.85 1.80 17.10
C ALA A 144 10.82 1.79 18.29
N ARG A 145 11.29 2.97 18.72
CA ARG A 145 12.14 3.11 19.92
C ARG A 145 11.45 2.58 21.18
N THR A 146 10.17 2.89 21.37
CA THR A 146 9.42 2.36 22.53
C THR A 146 9.24 0.85 22.50
N LEU A 147 9.32 0.24 21.31
CA LEU A 147 9.24 -1.20 21.10
C LEU A 147 10.62 -1.89 21.11
N GLY A 148 11.72 -1.14 21.25
CA GLY A 148 13.08 -1.69 21.19
C GLY A 148 13.50 -2.16 19.79
N VAL A 149 12.98 -1.49 18.74
CA VAL A 149 13.23 -1.82 17.34
C VAL A 149 14.13 -0.76 16.71
N ASP A 150 15.16 -1.20 15.99
CA ASP A 150 15.93 -0.35 15.07
C ASP A 150 15.22 -0.25 13.72
N MET A 151 15.28 0.93 13.08
CA MET A 151 14.47 1.23 11.91
C MET A 151 15.23 1.94 10.80
N SER A 152 15.24 1.34 9.62
CA SER A 152 15.63 2.00 8.37
C SER A 152 14.39 2.50 7.62
N TRP A 153 14.52 3.63 6.92
CA TRP A 153 13.43 4.24 6.16
C TRP A 153 13.92 4.63 4.78
N THR A 154 13.17 4.29 3.74
CA THR A 154 13.50 4.66 2.37
C THR A 154 12.22 4.96 1.58
N GLN A 155 12.28 5.98 0.74
CA GLN A 155 11.25 6.28 -0.24
C GLN A 155 11.90 6.35 -1.63
N THR A 156 11.24 5.79 -2.64
CA THR A 156 11.66 5.94 -4.03
C THR A 156 10.45 5.95 -4.97
N ASN A 157 10.59 6.68 -6.07
CA ASN A 157 9.63 6.70 -7.16
C ASN A 157 9.95 5.66 -8.26
N HIS A 158 11.11 5.02 -8.18
CA HIS A 158 11.59 4.08 -9.20
C HIS A 158 11.39 2.63 -8.73
N GLU A 159 10.77 1.83 -9.61
CA GLU A 159 10.50 0.41 -9.34
C GLU A 159 11.80 -0.38 -9.12
N GLY A 160 12.82 -0.14 -9.95
CA GLY A 160 14.13 -0.79 -9.83
C GLY A 160 14.80 -0.50 -8.49
N ASP A 161 14.82 0.77 -8.06
CA ASP A 161 15.40 1.14 -6.77
C ASP A 161 14.67 0.49 -5.58
N LEU A 162 13.34 0.32 -5.70
CA LEU A 162 12.53 -0.35 -4.68
C LEU A 162 12.86 -1.84 -4.62
N VAL A 163 13.00 -2.48 -5.79
CA VAL A 163 13.45 -3.88 -5.91
C VAL A 163 14.84 -4.05 -5.30
N ASP A 164 15.79 -3.17 -5.64
CA ASP A 164 17.15 -3.21 -5.10
C ASP A 164 17.16 -2.98 -3.59
N ALA A 165 16.31 -2.08 -3.08
CA ALA A 165 16.15 -1.85 -1.65
C ALA A 165 15.64 -3.12 -0.95
N ILE A 166 14.65 -3.81 -1.51
CA ILE A 166 14.14 -5.08 -0.99
C ILE A 166 15.25 -6.14 -0.98
N GLN A 167 15.98 -6.30 -2.08
CA GLN A 167 17.06 -7.28 -2.19
C GLN A 167 18.15 -7.07 -1.13
N ARG A 168 18.49 -5.81 -0.82
CA ARG A 168 19.47 -5.46 0.23
C ARG A 168 19.04 -5.87 1.63
N LEU A 169 17.75 -6.13 1.89
CA LEU A 169 17.25 -6.53 3.21
C LEU A 169 17.62 -7.97 3.58
N LYS A 170 17.95 -8.81 2.59
CA LYS A 170 18.25 -10.22 2.81
C LYS A 170 19.41 -10.38 3.81
N GLY A 171 19.13 -10.99 4.96
CA GLY A 171 20.09 -11.19 6.05
C GLY A 171 20.48 -9.93 6.82
N LYS A 172 19.79 -8.81 6.60
CA LYS A 172 20.05 -7.52 7.29
C LYS A 172 18.83 -6.97 8.04
N ALA A 173 17.63 -7.34 7.62
CA ALA A 173 16.39 -6.95 8.29
C ALA A 173 15.60 -8.18 8.74
N ASP A 174 15.00 -8.07 9.92
CA ASP A 174 14.12 -9.09 10.49
C ASP A 174 12.69 -8.96 9.95
N GLY A 175 12.29 -7.75 9.53
CA GLY A 175 10.98 -7.49 8.97
C GLY A 175 10.92 -6.24 8.08
N LEU A 176 9.83 -6.14 7.31
CA LEU A 176 9.58 -5.02 6.40
C LEU A 176 8.15 -4.48 6.54
N VAL A 177 8.01 -3.17 6.70
CA VAL A 177 6.74 -2.46 6.47
C VAL A 177 6.83 -1.80 5.10
N ILE A 178 5.90 -2.13 4.19
CA ILE A 178 5.93 -1.61 2.82
C ILE A 178 4.62 -0.92 2.45
N ASN A 179 4.73 0.31 1.98
CA ASN A 179 3.67 0.98 1.23
C ASN A 179 4.15 1.16 -0.21
N ALA A 180 3.87 0.19 -1.08
CA ALA A 180 4.29 0.23 -2.48
C ALA A 180 3.45 1.20 -3.33
N ALA A 181 2.49 1.91 -2.73
CA ALA A 181 1.59 2.85 -3.39
C ALA A 181 1.01 2.23 -4.68
N ALA A 182 1.21 2.88 -5.84
CA ALA A 182 0.70 2.39 -7.12
C ALA A 182 1.29 1.03 -7.55
N PHE A 183 2.54 0.72 -7.17
CA PHE A 183 3.19 -0.54 -7.55
C PHE A 183 2.54 -1.77 -6.94
N THR A 184 1.80 -1.60 -5.85
CA THR A 184 0.94 -2.63 -5.27
C THR A 184 0.00 -3.27 -6.29
N HIS A 185 -0.46 -2.52 -7.29
CA HIS A 185 -1.46 -3.00 -8.25
C HIS A 185 -0.84 -3.57 -9.53
N THR A 186 0.44 -3.27 -9.79
CA THR A 186 1.06 -3.48 -11.11
C THR A 186 2.37 -4.25 -11.08
N SER A 187 3.15 -4.14 -10.00
CA SER A 187 4.55 -4.57 -9.99
C SER A 187 4.70 -6.02 -9.54
N LEU A 188 4.78 -6.93 -10.52
CA LEU A 188 5.24 -8.29 -10.26
C LEU A 188 6.72 -8.33 -9.89
N ALA A 189 7.53 -7.36 -10.35
CA ALA A 189 8.95 -7.28 -10.01
C ALA A 189 9.16 -7.07 -8.49
N VAL A 190 8.40 -6.17 -7.88
CA VAL A 190 8.42 -5.95 -6.42
C VAL A 190 7.93 -7.19 -5.68
N ARG A 191 6.85 -7.82 -6.15
CA ARG A 191 6.34 -9.07 -5.58
C ARG A 191 7.41 -10.17 -5.56
N ASP A 192 8.06 -10.39 -6.70
CA ASP A 192 9.05 -11.45 -6.85
C ASP A 192 10.30 -11.17 -6.02
N ALA A 193 10.69 -9.89 -5.89
CA ALA A 193 11.77 -9.49 -4.99
C ALA A 193 11.44 -9.81 -3.51
N LEU A 194 10.22 -9.52 -3.04
CA LEU A 194 9.77 -9.86 -1.68
C LEU A 194 9.81 -11.36 -1.42
N LEU A 195 9.30 -12.16 -2.37
CA LEU A 195 9.32 -13.62 -2.29
C LEU A 195 10.74 -14.20 -2.29
N ALA A 196 11.66 -13.58 -3.04
CA ALA A 196 13.05 -14.02 -3.12
C ALA A 196 13.84 -13.77 -1.84
N VAL A 197 13.59 -12.65 -1.14
CA VAL A 197 14.30 -12.31 0.10
C VAL A 197 13.74 -13.02 1.33
N ARG A 198 12.47 -13.43 1.30
CA ARG A 198 11.76 -14.14 2.40
C ARG A 198 11.77 -13.40 3.74
N VAL A 199 11.89 -12.08 3.71
CA VAL A 199 11.73 -11.23 4.89
C VAL A 199 10.22 -11.07 5.12
N PRO A 200 9.69 -11.36 6.33
CA PRO A 200 8.27 -11.18 6.61
C PRO A 200 7.91 -9.70 6.50
N PHE A 201 6.82 -9.40 5.80
CA PHE A 201 6.42 -8.02 5.56
C PHE A 201 4.94 -7.77 5.81
N VAL A 202 4.63 -6.54 6.22
CA VAL A 202 3.26 -6.01 6.33
C VAL A 202 3.07 -4.94 5.27
N GLU A 203 2.00 -5.08 4.49
CA GLU A 203 1.60 -4.10 3.49
C GLU A 203 0.76 -3.01 4.15
N VAL A 204 1.05 -1.75 3.85
CA VAL A 204 0.41 -0.58 4.46
C VAL A 204 -0.06 0.39 3.38
N HIS A 205 -1.29 0.89 3.52
CA HIS A 205 -1.85 1.95 2.70
C HIS A 205 -2.50 3.03 3.54
N LEU A 206 -2.24 4.29 3.21
CA LEU A 206 -2.84 5.44 3.88
C LEU A 206 -4.37 5.47 3.69
N SER A 207 -4.83 5.40 2.44
CA SER A 207 -6.26 5.35 2.10
C SER A 207 -6.78 3.92 2.08
N ASN A 208 -8.09 3.75 2.25
CA ASN A 208 -8.76 2.46 2.06
C ASN A 208 -8.75 2.11 0.56
N ILE A 209 -7.91 1.18 0.13
CA ILE A 209 -7.81 0.80 -1.29
C ILE A 209 -9.07 0.11 -1.82
N PHE A 210 -9.89 -0.49 -0.95
CA PHE A 210 -11.15 -1.16 -1.30
C PHE A 210 -12.35 -0.21 -1.39
N GLY A 211 -12.17 1.06 -0.97
CA GLY A 211 -13.17 2.12 -1.14
C GLY A 211 -12.96 2.94 -2.41
N ARG A 212 -12.09 2.48 -3.31
CA ARG A 212 -11.61 3.23 -4.48
C ARG A 212 -12.03 2.55 -5.79
N GLU A 213 -11.38 2.92 -6.88
CA GLU A 213 -11.63 2.33 -8.19
C GLU A 213 -11.32 0.81 -8.19
N PRO A 214 -12.06 -0.03 -8.94
CA PRO A 214 -11.91 -1.48 -8.90
C PRO A 214 -10.49 -1.99 -9.17
N GLU A 215 -9.71 -1.26 -9.95
CA GLU A 215 -8.33 -1.57 -10.27
C GLU A 215 -7.42 -1.54 -9.03
N ARG A 216 -7.80 -0.77 -8.01
CA ARG A 216 -7.07 -0.65 -6.74
C ARG A 216 -7.49 -1.68 -5.69
N HIS A 217 -8.56 -2.42 -5.93
CA HIS A 217 -9.01 -3.46 -5.01
C HIS A 217 -8.06 -4.66 -4.98
N ARG A 218 -7.24 -4.81 -6.03
CA ARG A 218 -6.27 -5.90 -6.14
C ARG A 218 -4.87 -5.42 -5.80
N SER A 219 -4.29 -6.02 -4.77
CA SER A 219 -2.85 -5.99 -4.51
C SER A 219 -2.20 -7.26 -5.03
N VAL A 220 -1.07 -7.13 -5.74
CA VAL A 220 -0.22 -8.27 -6.11
C VAL A 220 0.72 -8.67 -4.98
N LEU A 221 0.78 -7.91 -3.88
CA LEU A 221 1.66 -8.17 -2.75
C LEU A 221 0.91 -8.83 -1.57
N ALA A 222 -0.40 -8.57 -1.45
CA ALA A 222 -1.19 -8.94 -0.29
C ALA A 222 -1.29 -10.46 -0.04
N ASP A 223 -1.14 -11.28 -1.08
CA ASP A 223 -1.14 -12.75 -0.94
C ASP A 223 0.13 -13.29 -0.26
N ALA A 224 1.24 -12.55 -0.36
CA ALA A 224 2.52 -12.90 0.26
C ALA A 224 2.77 -12.16 1.59
N ALA A 225 1.97 -11.14 1.91
CA ALA A 225 2.12 -10.35 3.13
C ALA A 225 1.68 -11.12 4.38
N VAL A 226 2.31 -10.83 5.52
CA VAL A 226 1.84 -11.29 6.84
C VAL A 226 0.49 -10.67 7.18
N GLY A 227 0.29 -9.42 6.76
CA GLY A 227 -0.95 -8.70 6.94
C GLY A 227 -1.01 -7.46 6.05
N LEU A 228 -2.23 -6.94 5.89
CA LEU A 228 -2.53 -5.71 5.16
C LEU A 228 -3.23 -4.73 6.08
N VAL A 229 -2.70 -3.52 6.20
CA VAL A 229 -3.32 -2.40 6.92
C VAL A 229 -3.66 -1.30 5.91
N THR A 230 -4.94 -0.93 5.81
CA THR A 230 -5.39 0.07 4.85
C THR A 230 -6.46 0.98 5.44
N GLY A 231 -6.39 2.28 5.15
CA GLY A 231 -7.46 3.23 5.44
C GLY A 231 -7.41 3.95 6.78
N PHE A 232 -6.35 3.77 7.58
CA PHE A 232 -6.17 4.49 8.84
C PHE A 232 -5.29 5.75 8.68
N GLY A 233 -5.02 6.20 7.46
CA GLY A 233 -4.13 7.32 7.19
C GLY A 233 -2.72 7.04 7.70
N ALA A 234 -2.07 8.06 8.27
CA ALA A 234 -0.72 7.95 8.85
C ALA A 234 -0.61 6.85 9.93
N GLU A 235 -1.71 6.58 10.64
CA GLU A 235 -1.76 5.58 11.71
C GLU A 235 -1.53 4.15 11.20
N SER A 236 -1.77 3.92 9.91
CA SER A 236 -1.55 2.63 9.26
C SER A 236 -0.09 2.16 9.40
N TYR A 237 0.88 3.08 9.46
CA TYR A 237 2.30 2.74 9.67
C TYR A 237 2.55 2.24 11.09
N ARG A 238 1.95 2.88 12.10
CA ARG A 238 2.08 2.45 13.50
C ARG A 238 1.46 1.07 13.70
N LEU A 239 0.25 0.86 13.18
CA LEU A 239 -0.46 -0.41 13.25
C LEU A 239 0.30 -1.52 12.52
N GLY A 240 0.82 -1.23 11.33
CA GLY A 240 1.62 -2.20 10.56
C GLY A 240 2.92 -2.58 11.28
N LEU A 241 3.62 -1.61 11.87
CA LEU A 241 4.81 -1.83 12.69
C LEU A 241 4.51 -2.73 13.89
N GLU A 242 3.48 -2.41 14.68
CA GLU A 242 3.12 -3.19 15.86
C GLU A 242 2.69 -4.61 15.54
N GLY A 243 1.88 -4.77 14.48
CA GLY A 243 1.48 -6.09 14.00
C GLY A 243 2.68 -6.94 13.58
N LEU A 244 3.64 -6.33 12.87
CA LEU A 244 4.87 -7.01 12.47
C LEU A 244 5.75 -7.38 13.67
N VAL A 245 5.94 -6.48 14.63
CA VAL A 245 6.70 -6.76 15.86
C VAL A 245 6.08 -7.91 16.64
N GLY A 246 4.76 -7.90 16.84
CA GLY A 246 4.05 -8.99 17.50
C GLY A 246 4.20 -10.32 16.76
N HIS A 247 4.15 -10.30 15.42
CA HIS A 247 4.39 -11.48 14.59
C HIS A 247 5.81 -12.04 14.76
N LEU A 248 6.83 -11.17 14.76
CA LEU A 248 8.23 -11.59 14.94
C LEU A 248 8.49 -12.17 16.33
N GLN A 249 7.95 -11.53 17.37
CA GLN A 249 8.07 -12.02 18.76
C GLN A 249 7.43 -13.40 18.94
N ALA A 250 6.23 -13.61 18.36
CA ALA A 250 5.55 -14.90 18.42
C ALA A 250 6.34 -16.03 17.73
N ARG A 251 7.14 -15.72 16.71
CA ARG A 251 8.00 -16.68 16.00
C ARG A 251 9.28 -17.02 16.76
N HIS A 252 9.81 -16.08 17.55
CA HIS A 252 11.02 -16.31 18.34
C HIS A 252 10.74 -16.99 19.68
N GLY A 253 9.49 -16.92 20.16
CA GLY A 253 9.02 -17.60 21.38
C GLY A 253 8.44 -19.00 21.16
N ALA A 254 8.38 -19.49 19.91
CA ALA A 254 7.91 -20.83 19.54
C ALA A 254 9.09 -21.73 19.18
#